data_AF-A0A536CCQ9-F1
#
_entry.id   AF-A0A536CCQ9-F1
#
_cell.length_a   1.000
_cell.length_b   1.000
_cell.length_c   1.000
_cell.angle_alpha   90.00
_cell.angle_beta   90.00
_cell.angle_gamma   90.00
#
_symmetry.space_group_name_H-M   'P 1'
#
loop_
_entity.id
_entity.type
_entity.pdbx_description
1 polymer ?
#
loop_
_entity_poly.entity_id
_entity_poly.type
_entity_poly.pdbx_seq_one_letter_code
_entity_poly.pdbx_strand_id
1 'polypeptide(L)'
;MALSPMMTPPVATLVGVPAVSVTPLDCAGPNACDIVSVYTSVFWIAMVVLVIVGGLLVYAALRFRRTDDREPAQVHGNPRLEIVWTAVPLVIVSFLFVRTTLRMDYVRNGPPPQQTVQVTGIQWAWSFKYPNGKTSISTLTIPVGQVIRLQVTSKDVLHSFWVPRLGGQIYAKPGFQNSGWIEASQPGTYYGQCNELCGLYHFSMTLQVNAVSAEQYQAFLSGAPPPGGAAAEKVTGVPAAVNVGQTDALKFVPATVTAKVGDVIEWKNNGSLVHNVVFDNGQVPSSETMNQGDTFEVKFTRAGTYSYVCKFHEANNMRGTITVSGG
;
A
#
# COMPACT_ATOMS: atom_id res chain seq x y z
N MET A 1 22.96 26.98 -13.76
CA MET A 1 23.90 25.99 -13.17
C MET A 1 23.06 24.81 -12.71
N ALA A 2 23.10 23.72 -13.48
CA ALA A 2 22.35 22.50 -13.17
C ALA A 2 23.08 21.75 -12.05
N LEU A 3 22.38 21.50 -10.94
CA LEU A 3 22.87 20.63 -9.87
C LEU A 3 22.71 19.18 -10.34
N SER A 4 23.84 18.51 -10.54
CA SER A 4 23.89 17.07 -10.82
C SER A 4 23.28 16.26 -9.68
N PRO A 5 22.53 15.17 -9.96
CA PRO A 5 22.04 14.28 -8.92
C PRO A 5 23.21 13.45 -8.38
N MET A 6 23.61 13.70 -7.14
CA MET A 6 24.61 12.90 -6.45
C MET A 6 23.99 11.59 -5.92
N MET A 7 24.59 10.48 -6.39
CA MET A 7 24.76 9.19 -5.71
C MET A 7 23.50 8.42 -5.28
N THR A 8 23.05 7.54 -6.18
CA THR A 8 22.30 6.34 -5.82
C THR A 8 23.22 5.33 -5.10
N PRO A 9 22.84 4.73 -3.97
CA PRO A 9 23.62 3.67 -3.34
C PRO A 9 23.60 2.38 -4.19
N PRO A 10 24.64 1.54 -4.12
CA PRO A 10 24.70 0.31 -4.91
C PRO A 10 23.75 -0.72 -4.29
N VAL A 11 22.70 -1.08 -5.03
CA VAL A 11 21.86 -2.24 -4.71
C VAL A 11 22.65 -3.48 -5.13
N ALA A 12 23.03 -4.31 -4.16
CA ALA A 12 23.61 -5.62 -4.42
C ALA A 12 22.55 -6.52 -5.07
N THR A 13 22.68 -6.77 -6.37
CA THR A 13 21.82 -7.68 -7.13
C THR A 13 22.31 -9.12 -6.96
N LEU A 14 21.66 -9.86 -6.06
CA LEU A 14 21.67 -11.32 -6.06
C LEU A 14 20.39 -11.80 -6.77
N VAL A 15 20.57 -12.43 -7.94
CA VAL A 15 19.58 -13.23 -8.69
C VAL A 15 18.34 -12.50 -9.20
N GLY A 16 18.42 -12.02 -10.45
CA GLY A 16 17.45 -12.35 -11.51
C GLY A 16 16.03 -11.75 -11.50
N VAL A 17 15.60 -11.03 -10.47
CA VAL A 17 14.41 -10.17 -10.52
C VAL A 17 14.78 -8.88 -9.78
N PRO A 18 14.71 -7.69 -10.41
CA PRO A 18 14.93 -6.46 -9.66
C PRO A 18 13.90 -6.44 -8.52
N ALA A 19 14.39 -6.46 -7.28
CA ALA A 19 13.51 -6.37 -6.12
C ALA A 19 12.61 -5.14 -6.32
N VAL A 20 11.29 -5.35 -6.29
CA VAL A 20 10.37 -4.22 -6.43
C VAL A 20 10.57 -3.35 -5.21
N SER A 21 11.19 -2.19 -5.44
CA SER A 21 11.47 -1.21 -4.42
C SER A 21 10.16 -0.81 -3.73
N VAL A 22 10.14 -0.90 -2.41
CA VAL A 22 9.07 -0.41 -1.52
C VAL A 22 9.58 0.70 -0.60
N THR A 23 10.82 1.15 -0.81
CA THR A 23 11.41 2.21 0.01
C THR A 23 10.71 3.53 -0.25
N PRO A 24 10.34 4.29 0.80
CA PRO A 24 9.80 5.64 0.62
C PRO A 24 10.81 6.59 -0.01
N LEU A 25 12.12 6.26 -0.05
CA LEU A 25 13.16 7.08 -0.67
C LEU A 25 13.16 7.02 -2.21
N ASP A 26 12.60 5.96 -2.79
CA ASP A 26 12.44 5.78 -4.24
C ASP A 26 11.04 6.23 -4.64
N CYS A 27 10.83 7.54 -4.67
CA CYS A 27 9.51 8.10 -4.97
C CYS A 27 9.08 7.84 -6.42
N ALA A 28 7.79 7.63 -6.64
CA ALA A 28 7.18 7.37 -7.95
C ALA A 28 5.85 8.13 -8.19
N GLY A 29 5.36 8.83 -7.16
CA GLY A 29 4.26 9.79 -7.26
C GLY A 29 4.72 11.16 -6.77
N PRO A 30 4.09 12.26 -7.24
CA PRO A 30 4.54 13.60 -6.90
C PRO A 30 4.35 13.93 -5.41
N ASN A 31 3.37 13.33 -4.73
CA ASN A 31 3.22 13.47 -3.28
C ASN A 31 4.44 12.88 -2.54
N ALA A 32 4.80 11.64 -2.85
CA ALA A 32 5.98 10.99 -2.27
C ALA A 32 7.27 11.75 -2.59
N CYS A 33 7.44 12.26 -3.82
CA CYS A 33 8.65 12.99 -4.17
C CYS A 33 8.81 14.32 -3.41
N ASP A 34 7.71 15.02 -3.15
CA ASP A 34 7.74 16.21 -2.29
C ASP A 34 8.13 15.86 -0.85
N ILE A 35 7.61 14.75 -0.31
CA ILE A 35 7.98 14.22 1.02
C ILE A 35 9.45 13.77 1.05
N VAL A 36 9.98 13.16 0.00
CA VAL A 36 11.39 12.78 -0.07
C VAL A 36 12.28 14.02 -0.11
N SER A 37 11.91 15.05 -0.88
CA SER A 37 12.62 16.33 -0.88
C SER A 37 12.71 16.91 0.54
N VAL A 38 11.56 17.00 1.25
CA VAL A 38 11.43 16.90 2.73
C VAL A 38 12.63 16.38 3.52
N TYR A 39 12.71 15.07 3.43
CA TYR A 39 13.60 14.22 4.16
C TYR A 39 15.07 14.43 3.76
N THR A 40 15.35 14.61 2.47
CA THR A 40 16.71 14.81 1.96
C THR A 40 17.38 16.03 2.56
N SER A 41 16.69 17.17 2.71
CA SER A 41 17.29 18.34 3.36
C SER A 41 17.53 18.13 4.85
N VAL A 42 16.60 17.46 5.55
CA VAL A 42 16.76 17.12 6.97
C VAL A 42 17.96 16.21 7.17
N PHE A 43 18.10 15.18 6.33
CA PHE A 43 19.21 14.23 6.37
C PHE A 43 20.56 14.93 6.26
N TRP A 44 20.76 15.78 5.25
CA TRP A 44 22.06 16.45 5.06
C TRP A 44 22.38 17.47 6.16
N ILE A 45 21.38 18.20 6.66
CA ILE A 45 21.56 19.08 7.82
C ILE A 45 21.97 18.27 9.05
N ALA A 46 21.28 17.15 9.32
CA ALA A 46 21.60 16.27 10.43
C ALA A 46 23.00 15.67 10.30
N MET A 47 23.42 15.28 9.09
CA MET A 47 24.78 14.77 8.84
C MET A 47 25.85 15.82 9.14
N VAL A 48 25.64 17.08 8.76
CA VAL A 48 26.59 18.17 9.08
C VAL A 48 26.68 18.38 10.59
N VAL A 49 25.54 18.43 11.29
CA VAL A 49 25.50 18.55 12.75
C VAL A 49 26.19 17.37 13.43
N LEU A 50 25.91 16.14 12.97
CA LEU A 50 26.52 14.91 13.50
C LEU A 50 28.04 14.92 13.35
N VAL A 51 28.57 15.31 12.19
CA VAL A 51 30.01 15.39 11.95
C VAL A 51 30.66 16.45 12.84
N ILE A 52 30.04 17.62 12.99
CA ILE A 52 30.58 18.71 13.82
C ILE A 52 30.54 18.34 15.30
N VAL A 53 29.36 18.00 15.83
CA VAL A 53 29.19 17.70 17.27
C VAL A 53 29.91 16.41 17.62
N GLY A 54 29.71 15.35 16.83
CA GLY A 54 30.40 14.07 17.02
C GLY A 54 31.91 14.22 16.91
N GLY A 55 32.40 14.98 15.94
CA GLY A 55 33.82 15.28 15.78
C GLY A 55 34.41 16.05 16.96
N LEU A 56 33.71 17.07 17.47
CA LEU A 56 34.14 17.82 18.66
C LEU A 56 34.15 16.95 19.92
N LEU A 57 33.17 16.07 20.10
CA LEU A 57 33.12 15.13 21.21
C LEU A 57 34.27 14.11 21.14
N VAL A 58 34.51 13.53 19.96
CA VAL A 58 35.65 12.62 19.75
C VAL A 58 36.97 13.34 19.98
N TYR A 59 37.12 14.55 19.43
CA TYR A 59 38.29 15.39 19.67
C TYR A 59 38.49 15.65 21.16
N ALA A 60 37.45 16.05 21.89
CA ALA A 60 37.54 16.33 23.30
C ALA A 60 37.91 15.07 24.12
N ALA A 61 37.28 13.93 23.81
CA ALA A 61 37.55 12.65 24.47
C ALA A 61 38.99 12.17 24.24
N LEU A 62 39.56 12.41 23.05
CA LEU A 62 40.94 12.02 22.74
C LEU A 62 41.96 13.03 23.29
N ARG A 63 41.70 14.33 23.12
CA ARG A 63 42.65 15.40 23.43
C ARG A 63 42.75 15.72 24.92
N PHE A 64 41.62 15.65 25.64
CA PHE A 64 41.50 15.98 27.06
C PHE A 64 41.30 14.74 27.94
N ARG A 65 41.66 13.56 27.44
CA ARG A 65 41.73 12.35 28.26
C ARG A 65 42.72 12.57 29.40
N ARG A 66 42.30 12.29 30.64
CA ARG A 66 43.16 12.44 31.82
C ARG A 66 44.39 11.54 31.71
N THR A 67 45.57 12.14 31.81
CA THR A 67 46.87 11.43 31.81
C THR A 67 47.72 11.75 33.04
N ASP A 68 47.38 12.79 33.79
CA ASP A 68 48.05 13.20 35.03
C ASP A 68 47.05 13.86 35.99
N ASP A 69 47.56 14.35 37.12
CA ASP A 69 46.79 14.96 38.21
C ASP A 69 46.79 16.50 38.19
N ARG A 70 47.20 17.13 37.08
CA ARG A 70 47.16 18.59 36.97
C ARG A 70 45.72 19.06 36.83
N GLU A 71 45.35 20.09 37.58
CA GLU A 71 44.04 20.71 37.46
C GLU A 71 43.89 21.43 36.09
N PRO A 72 42.76 21.28 35.38
CA PRO A 72 42.51 21.99 34.14
C PRO A 72 42.24 23.48 34.38
N ALA A 73 42.38 24.29 33.33
CA ALA A 73 42.02 25.70 33.39
C ALA A 73 40.53 25.89 33.78
N GLN A 74 40.26 26.68 34.82
CA GLN A 74 38.92 26.94 35.35
C GLN A 74 38.16 27.99 34.51
N VAL A 75 37.77 27.60 33.30
CA VAL A 75 37.00 28.45 32.37
C VAL A 75 35.51 28.30 32.66
N HIS A 76 34.81 29.42 32.84
CA HIS A 76 33.39 29.42 33.25
C HIS A 76 32.39 29.57 32.10
N GLY A 77 32.84 29.96 30.90
CA GLY A 77 31.95 30.13 29.74
C GLY A 77 32.52 31.05 28.67
N ASN A 78 31.73 31.26 27.62
CA ASN A 78 32.06 32.19 26.54
C ASN A 78 30.77 32.73 25.92
N PRO A 79 30.35 33.97 26.24
CA PRO A 79 29.10 34.55 25.77
C PRO A 79 28.96 34.58 24.25
N ARG A 80 30.08 34.69 23.51
CA ARG A 80 30.04 34.67 22.04
C ARG A 80 29.72 33.29 21.50
N LEU A 81 30.27 32.23 22.10
CA LEU A 81 29.94 30.85 21.73
C LEU A 81 28.48 30.51 22.09
N GLU A 82 28.03 31.00 23.24
CA GLU A 82 26.64 30.84 23.70
C GLU A 82 25.62 31.42 22.72
N ILE A 83 25.88 32.61 22.20
CA ILE A 83 25.04 33.22 21.16
C ILE A 83 25.07 32.37 19.88
N VAL A 84 26.26 31.94 19.43
CA VAL A 84 26.42 31.18 18.18
C VAL A 84 25.68 29.84 18.24
N TRP A 85 25.86 29.04 19.30
CA TRP A 85 25.21 27.72 19.39
C TRP A 85 23.70 27.82 19.63
N THR A 86 23.18 28.99 20.01
CA THR A 86 21.74 29.22 20.18
C THR A 86 21.13 29.68 18.86
N ALA A 87 21.81 30.60 18.17
CA ALA A 87 21.38 31.13 16.88
C ALA A 87 21.37 30.05 15.78
N VAL A 88 22.38 29.18 15.73
CA VAL A 88 22.49 28.16 14.67
C VAL A 88 21.30 27.18 14.66
N PRO A 89 20.92 26.50 15.77
CA PRO A 89 19.74 25.65 15.81
C PRO A 89 18.44 26.41 15.53
N LEU A 90 18.31 27.66 16.02
CA LEU A 90 17.13 28.48 15.76
C LEU A 90 16.94 28.73 14.25
N VAL A 91 18.00 29.08 13.54
CA VAL A 91 17.97 29.28 12.08
C VAL A 91 17.63 27.98 11.36
N ILE A 92 18.25 26.85 11.75
CA ILE A 92 17.98 25.53 11.16
C ILE A 92 16.51 25.15 11.31
N VAL A 93 15.96 25.24 12.52
CA VAL A 93 14.56 24.89 12.80
C VAL A 93 13.60 25.83 12.07
N SER A 94 13.89 27.14 12.05
CA SER A 94 13.07 28.13 11.33
C SER A 94 13.01 27.83 9.83
N PHE A 95 14.16 27.50 9.22
CA PHE A 95 14.24 27.11 7.81
C PHE A 95 13.41 25.84 7.54
N LEU A 96 13.58 24.79 8.34
CA LEU A 96 12.83 23.54 8.20
C LEU A 96 11.32 23.74 8.41
N PHE A 97 10.94 24.59 9.36
CA PHE A 97 9.55 24.94 9.63
C PHE A 97 8.89 25.61 8.42
N VAL A 98 9.51 26.66 7.88
CA VAL A 98 8.98 27.38 6.70
C VAL A 98 8.82 26.41 5.53
N ARG A 99 9.85 25.62 5.24
CA ARG A 99 9.81 24.66 4.13
C ARG A 99 8.69 23.63 4.32
N THR A 100 8.51 23.12 5.53
CA THR A 100 7.48 22.11 5.84
C THR A 100 6.08 22.69 5.72
N THR A 101 5.85 23.87 6.29
CA THR A 101 4.54 24.57 6.25
C THR A 101 4.10 24.84 4.82
N LEU A 102 4.99 25.32 3.95
CA LEU A 102 4.65 25.65 2.55
C LEU A 102 4.25 24.42 1.72
N ARG A 103 4.61 23.20 2.15
CA ARG A 103 4.29 21.94 1.46
C ARG A 103 3.14 21.17 2.09
N MET A 104 2.74 21.53 3.32
CA MET A 104 1.75 20.78 4.08
C MET A 104 0.38 20.71 3.38
N ASP A 105 -0.06 21.82 2.76
CA ASP A 105 -1.33 21.85 2.03
C ASP A 105 -1.32 20.91 0.81
N TYR A 106 -0.27 20.98 0.00
CA TYR A 106 -0.10 20.09 -1.15
C TYR A 106 -0.09 18.61 -0.75
N VAL A 107 0.68 18.25 0.29
CA VAL A 107 0.77 16.86 0.77
C VAL A 107 -0.59 16.34 1.27
N ARG A 108 -1.39 17.18 1.93
CA ARG A 108 -2.70 16.78 2.50
C ARG A 108 -3.83 16.81 1.49
N ASN A 109 -3.97 17.92 0.76
CA ASN A 109 -5.13 18.21 -0.06
C ASN A 109 -4.93 17.89 -1.54
N GLY A 110 -3.69 18.00 -2.03
CA GLY A 110 -3.33 17.72 -3.41
C GLY A 110 -4.01 18.61 -4.45
N PRO A 111 -3.72 18.38 -5.74
CA PRO A 111 -4.45 19.01 -6.83
C PRO A 111 -5.93 18.56 -6.87
N PRO A 112 -6.78 19.22 -7.68
CA PRO A 112 -8.15 18.77 -7.92
C PRO A 112 -8.19 17.31 -8.41
N PRO A 113 -8.97 16.44 -7.76
CA PRO A 113 -9.01 15.02 -8.12
C PRO A 113 -9.90 14.78 -9.35
N GLN A 114 -9.51 13.82 -10.19
CA GLN A 114 -10.33 13.38 -11.33
C GLN A 114 -11.42 12.39 -10.90
N GLN A 115 -11.18 11.65 -9.82
CA GLN A 115 -12.16 10.73 -9.24
C GLN A 115 -11.89 10.46 -7.76
N THR A 116 -12.88 9.89 -7.09
CA THR A 116 -12.80 9.51 -5.67
C THR A 116 -13.02 8.02 -5.49
N VAL A 117 -12.11 7.36 -4.78
CA VAL A 117 -12.21 5.95 -4.41
C VAL A 117 -12.40 5.85 -2.90
N GLN A 118 -13.39 5.08 -2.47
CA GLN A 118 -13.59 4.76 -1.06
C GLN A 118 -12.65 3.61 -0.69
N VAL A 119 -11.84 3.82 0.35
CA VAL A 119 -10.87 2.87 0.87
C VAL A 119 -11.32 2.46 2.26
N THR A 120 -11.55 1.18 2.47
CA THR A 120 -12.03 0.65 3.75
C THR A 120 -11.05 -0.39 4.28
N GLY A 121 -10.49 -0.14 5.46
CA GLY A 121 -9.72 -1.12 6.22
C GLY A 121 -10.65 -2.12 6.93
N ILE A 122 -10.32 -3.41 6.82
CA ILE A 122 -11.00 -4.53 7.45
C ILE A 122 -9.91 -5.52 7.87
N GLN A 123 -9.98 -6.15 9.04
CA GLN A 123 -9.04 -7.20 9.44
C GLN A 123 -9.15 -8.39 8.45
N TRP A 124 -8.13 -8.73 7.65
CA TRP A 124 -6.84 -8.07 7.39
C TRP A 124 -6.62 -7.80 5.90
N ALA A 125 -7.57 -7.11 5.27
CA ALA A 125 -7.57 -6.73 3.86
C ALA A 125 -8.10 -5.30 3.64
N TRP A 126 -7.79 -4.76 2.46
CA TRP A 126 -8.27 -3.45 2.03
C TRP A 126 -9.38 -3.61 1.00
N SER A 127 -10.49 -2.89 1.18
CA SER A 127 -11.56 -2.81 0.18
C SER A 127 -11.54 -1.46 -0.53
N PHE A 128 -11.60 -1.49 -1.86
CA PHE A 128 -11.61 -0.32 -2.72
C PHE A 128 -12.94 -0.28 -3.47
N LYS A 129 -13.75 0.76 -3.28
CA LYS A 129 -15.00 0.97 -4.01
C LYS A 129 -14.87 2.18 -4.93
N TYR A 130 -15.10 1.93 -6.23
CA TYR A 130 -14.99 2.91 -7.30
C TYR A 130 -16.31 3.66 -7.52
N PRO A 131 -16.31 4.83 -8.20
CA PRO A 131 -17.52 5.61 -8.45
C PRO A 131 -18.64 4.86 -9.17
N ASN A 132 -18.30 3.93 -10.06
CA ASN A 132 -19.28 3.10 -10.77
C ASN A 132 -19.86 1.94 -9.93
N GLY A 133 -19.52 1.87 -8.64
CA GLY A 133 -19.98 0.85 -7.71
C GLY A 133 -19.11 -0.40 -7.66
N LYS A 134 -18.20 -0.61 -8.63
CA LYS A 134 -17.28 -1.75 -8.62
C LYS A 134 -16.46 -1.78 -7.33
N THR A 135 -16.23 -2.98 -6.80
CA THR A 135 -15.29 -3.16 -5.69
C THR A 135 -14.09 -4.02 -6.06
N SER A 136 -12.97 -3.79 -5.38
CA SER A 136 -11.75 -4.61 -5.49
C SER A 136 -11.12 -4.77 -4.12
N ILE A 137 -10.58 -5.96 -3.85
CA ILE A 137 -9.97 -6.29 -2.56
C ILE A 137 -8.46 -6.41 -2.71
N SER A 138 -7.73 -5.76 -1.82
CA SER A 138 -6.26 -5.68 -1.74
C SER A 138 -5.56 -5.07 -2.95
N THR A 139 -6.27 -4.77 -4.04
CA THR A 139 -5.72 -4.13 -5.25
C THR A 139 -6.51 -2.86 -5.62
N LEU A 140 -5.82 -1.72 -5.56
CA LEU A 140 -6.30 -0.44 -6.07
C LEU A 140 -5.80 -0.26 -7.51
N THR A 141 -6.69 -0.23 -8.49
CA THR A 141 -6.33 0.05 -9.89
C THR A 141 -6.62 1.51 -10.17
N ILE A 142 -5.66 2.24 -10.72
CA ILE A 142 -5.77 3.67 -11.04
C ILE A 142 -5.22 3.96 -12.43
N PRO A 143 -5.75 4.96 -13.14
CA PRO A 143 -5.12 5.45 -14.36
C PRO A 143 -3.84 6.24 -14.01
N VAL A 144 -2.77 5.99 -14.76
CA VAL A 144 -1.50 6.73 -14.65
C VAL A 144 -1.71 8.23 -14.91
N GLY A 145 -1.01 9.08 -14.15
CA GLY A 145 -1.02 10.53 -14.31
C GLY A 145 -2.31 11.23 -13.87
N GLN A 146 -3.22 10.54 -13.18
CA GLN A 146 -4.42 11.13 -12.61
C GLN A 146 -4.35 11.17 -11.08
N VAL A 147 -4.84 12.27 -10.52
CA VAL A 147 -4.99 12.50 -9.10
C VAL A 147 -6.27 11.83 -8.61
N ILE A 148 -6.08 10.84 -7.74
CA ILE A 148 -7.18 10.05 -7.17
C ILE A 148 -7.38 10.51 -5.72
N ARG A 149 -8.59 11.00 -5.40
CA ARG A 149 -8.98 11.25 -4.02
C ARG A 149 -9.26 9.92 -3.34
N LEU A 150 -8.64 9.70 -2.19
CA LEU A 150 -8.88 8.55 -1.34
C LEU A 150 -9.75 8.99 -0.17
N GLN A 151 -10.91 8.36 -0.03
CA GLN A 151 -11.75 8.47 1.15
C GLN A 151 -11.52 7.25 2.03
N VAL A 152 -10.67 7.40 3.04
CA VAL A 152 -10.18 6.30 3.88
C VAL A 152 -10.97 6.18 5.19
N THR A 153 -11.54 5.01 5.46
CA THR A 153 -12.24 4.69 6.72
C THR A 153 -11.96 3.23 7.13
N SER A 154 -12.47 2.81 8.28
CA SER A 154 -12.36 1.42 8.77
C SER A 154 -13.73 0.89 9.18
N LYS A 155 -13.93 -0.42 9.02
CA LYS A 155 -15.12 -1.13 9.54
C LYS A 155 -14.94 -1.69 10.95
N ASP A 156 -13.71 -1.86 11.42
CA ASP A 156 -13.43 -2.59 12.67
C ASP A 156 -12.48 -1.82 13.60
N VAL A 157 -11.17 -1.96 13.43
CA VAL A 157 -10.13 -1.36 14.28
C VAL A 157 -9.38 -0.26 13.52
N LEU A 158 -8.42 0.37 14.18
CA LEU A 158 -7.55 1.34 13.52
C LEU A 158 -6.65 0.64 12.49
N HIS A 159 -6.56 1.20 11.29
CA HIS A 159 -5.57 0.82 10.27
C HIS A 159 -4.87 2.08 9.74
N SER A 160 -3.81 1.90 8.95
CA SER A 160 -3.15 3.00 8.24
C SER A 160 -2.84 2.59 6.81
N PHE A 161 -3.52 3.20 5.84
CA PHE A 161 -3.32 2.96 4.42
C PHE A 161 -2.02 3.61 3.97
N TRP A 162 -1.04 2.83 3.51
CA TRP A 162 0.24 3.39 3.08
C TRP A 162 0.83 2.69 1.85
N VAL A 163 1.15 3.50 0.84
CA VAL A 163 1.88 3.10 -0.38
C VAL A 163 3.13 3.97 -0.46
N PRO A 164 4.28 3.53 0.09
CA PRO A 164 5.44 4.38 0.37
C PRO A 164 5.93 5.20 -0.82
N ARG A 165 5.91 4.61 -2.02
CA ARG A 165 6.42 5.26 -3.24
C ARG A 165 5.47 6.27 -3.84
N LEU A 166 4.20 6.29 -3.43
CA LEU A 166 3.17 7.15 -4.03
C LEU A 166 2.67 8.25 -3.10
N GLY A 167 2.77 8.08 -1.78
CA GLY A 167 2.42 9.15 -0.85
C GLY A 167 2.59 8.82 0.63
N GLY A 168 2.17 9.77 1.47
CA GLY A 168 2.11 9.61 2.91
C GLY A 168 1.00 8.64 3.34
N GLN A 169 1.15 8.11 4.55
CA GLN A 169 0.15 7.23 5.16
C GLN A 169 -1.14 7.98 5.53
N ILE A 170 -2.28 7.29 5.48
CA ILE A 170 -3.59 7.84 5.82
C ILE A 170 -4.29 6.89 6.79
N TYR A 171 -4.57 7.38 8.01
CA TYR A 171 -5.31 6.60 9.00
C TYR A 171 -6.72 6.26 8.54
N ALA A 172 -7.08 4.98 8.68
CA ALA A 172 -8.42 4.43 8.53
C ALA A 172 -9.02 4.24 9.93
N LYS A 173 -10.01 5.07 10.26
CA LYS A 173 -10.61 5.15 11.60
C LYS A 173 -12.08 4.73 11.57
N PRO A 174 -12.52 3.81 12.44
CA PRO A 174 -13.94 3.50 12.56
C PRO A 174 -14.76 4.74 12.89
N GLY A 175 -15.88 4.94 12.19
CA GLY A 175 -16.77 6.09 12.39
C GLY A 175 -16.22 7.45 11.93
N PHE A 176 -15.04 7.50 11.28
CA PHE A 176 -14.47 8.74 10.77
C PHE A 176 -14.00 8.57 9.32
N GLN A 177 -14.40 9.52 8.47
CA GLN A 177 -13.97 9.57 7.08
C GLN A 177 -12.72 10.43 6.96
N ASN A 178 -11.56 9.79 6.84
CA ASN A 178 -10.32 10.49 6.52
C ASN A 178 -10.21 10.68 5.00
N SER A 179 -9.36 11.62 4.58
CA SER A 179 -9.09 11.84 3.17
C SER A 179 -7.61 12.02 2.89
N GLY A 180 -7.20 11.63 1.69
CA GLY A 180 -5.90 11.95 1.14
C GLY A 180 -5.94 11.76 -0.37
N TRP A 181 -4.79 11.76 -1.02
CA TRP A 181 -4.73 11.63 -2.47
C TRP A 181 -3.50 10.84 -2.89
N ILE A 182 -3.60 10.23 -4.05
CA ILE A 182 -2.53 9.45 -4.66
C ILE A 182 -2.51 9.68 -6.16
N GLU A 183 -1.31 9.66 -6.74
CA GLU A 183 -1.08 9.64 -8.19
C GLU A 183 0.18 8.81 -8.43
N ALA A 184 0.15 8.00 -9.48
CA ALA A 184 1.34 7.34 -10.00
C ALA A 184 1.71 7.99 -11.35
N SER A 185 2.94 8.50 -11.47
CA SER A 185 3.36 9.20 -12.67
C SER A 185 3.82 8.26 -13.80
N GLN A 186 4.02 6.98 -13.50
CA GLN A 186 4.40 5.95 -14.46
C GLN A 186 3.49 4.71 -14.34
N PRO A 187 3.24 3.96 -15.43
CA PRO A 187 2.54 2.69 -15.33
C PRO A 187 3.37 1.69 -14.52
N GLY A 188 2.70 0.84 -13.75
CA GLY A 188 3.36 -0.19 -12.98
C GLY A 188 2.57 -0.64 -11.75
N THR A 189 3.16 -1.57 -11.02
CA THR A 189 2.64 -2.08 -9.77
C THR A 189 3.44 -1.49 -8.61
N TYR A 190 2.74 -0.87 -7.68
CA TYR A 190 3.28 -0.32 -6.45
C TYR A 190 2.74 -1.09 -5.26
N TYR A 191 3.60 -1.42 -4.31
CA TYR A 191 3.21 -2.17 -3.13
C TYR A 191 3.07 -1.26 -1.92
N GLY A 192 2.16 -1.63 -1.04
CA GLY A 192 1.88 -0.98 0.22
C GLY A 192 1.49 -1.99 1.29
N GLN A 193 1.31 -1.49 2.50
CA GLN A 193 0.93 -2.31 3.65
C GLN A 193 0.14 -1.47 4.65
N CYS A 194 -0.58 -2.15 5.54
CA CYS A 194 -1.10 -1.48 6.72
C CYS A 194 0.07 -1.02 7.60
N ASN A 195 0.13 0.27 7.94
CA ASN A 195 1.17 0.85 8.79
C ASN A 195 0.69 1.15 10.22
N GLU A 196 -0.34 0.45 10.68
CA GLU A 196 -0.86 0.54 12.04
C GLU A 196 -1.20 -0.85 12.54
N LEU A 197 -0.73 -1.21 13.75
CA LEU A 197 -0.91 -2.54 14.30
C LEU A 197 -2.41 -2.84 14.47
N CYS A 198 -2.94 -3.71 13.61
CA CYS A 198 -4.37 -4.00 13.52
C CYS A 198 -4.73 -5.45 13.91
N GLY A 199 -3.88 -6.13 14.69
CA GLY A 199 -4.14 -7.45 15.24
C GLY A 199 -3.25 -8.57 14.67
N LEU A 200 -3.66 -9.83 14.88
CA LEU A 200 -2.80 -11.01 14.72
C LEU A 200 -2.18 -11.16 13.32
N TYR A 201 -2.93 -10.88 12.25
CA TYR A 201 -2.43 -11.01 10.88
C TYR A 201 -2.08 -9.65 10.24
N HIS A 202 -1.76 -8.64 11.07
CA HIS A 202 -1.31 -7.32 10.62
C HIS A 202 -0.18 -7.40 9.58
N PHE A 203 0.82 -8.26 9.79
CA PHE A 203 1.95 -8.44 8.87
C PHE A 203 1.56 -8.86 7.45
N SER A 204 0.38 -9.47 7.30
CA SER A 204 -0.13 -9.97 6.01
C SER A 204 -1.12 -9.00 5.35
N MET A 205 -1.46 -7.90 6.02
CA MET A 205 -2.38 -6.87 5.53
C MET A 205 -1.70 -5.96 4.51
N THR A 206 -1.33 -6.56 3.38
CA THR A 206 -0.69 -5.91 2.25
C THR A 206 -1.72 -5.29 1.31
N LEU A 207 -1.26 -4.35 0.49
CA LEU A 207 -2.06 -3.80 -0.60
C LEU A 207 -1.20 -3.51 -1.82
N GLN A 208 -1.86 -3.48 -2.97
CA GLN A 208 -1.24 -3.25 -4.26
C GLN A 208 -1.93 -2.07 -4.93
N VAL A 209 -1.17 -1.21 -5.61
CA VAL A 209 -1.69 -0.20 -6.53
C VAL A 209 -1.21 -0.54 -7.93
N ASN A 210 -2.14 -0.78 -8.85
CA ASN A 210 -1.86 -0.97 -10.27
C ASN A 210 -2.15 0.31 -11.02
N ALA A 211 -1.09 1.03 -11.42
CA ALA A 211 -1.19 2.18 -12.30
C ALA A 211 -1.18 1.70 -13.75
N VAL A 212 -2.29 1.89 -14.45
CA VAL A 212 -2.52 1.37 -15.80
C VAL A 212 -2.83 2.50 -16.78
N SER A 213 -2.80 2.19 -18.07
CA SER A 213 -3.27 3.12 -19.11
C SER A 213 -4.77 3.42 -18.94
N ALA A 214 -5.25 4.51 -19.55
CA ALA A 214 -6.66 4.88 -19.49
C ALA A 214 -7.55 3.78 -20.09
N GLU A 215 -7.11 3.13 -21.16
CA GLU A 215 -7.83 2.06 -21.85
C GLU A 215 -7.96 0.83 -20.96
N GLN A 216 -6.85 0.42 -20.32
CA GLN A 216 -6.85 -0.68 -19.35
C GLN A 216 -7.69 -0.36 -18.12
N TYR A 217 -7.72 0.90 -17.68
CA TYR A 217 -8.54 1.33 -16.57
C TYR A 217 -10.04 1.20 -16.91
N GLN A 218 -10.45 1.63 -18.11
CA GLN A 218 -11.84 1.47 -18.56
C GLN A 218 -12.22 -0.01 -18.70
N ALA A 219 -11.34 -0.86 -19.26
CA ALA A 219 -11.55 -2.29 -19.34
C ALA A 219 -11.69 -2.93 -17.94
N PHE A 220 -10.88 -2.49 -16.98
CA PHE A 220 -11.01 -2.89 -15.58
C PHE A 220 -12.38 -2.47 -15.02
N LEU A 221 -12.81 -1.23 -15.21
CA LEU A 221 -14.10 -0.76 -14.70
C LEU A 221 -15.29 -1.50 -15.32
N SER A 222 -15.22 -1.85 -16.61
CA SER A 222 -16.27 -2.60 -17.32
C SER A 222 -16.27 -4.11 -17.02
N GLY A 223 -15.22 -4.63 -16.37
CA GLY A 223 -15.06 -6.06 -16.13
C GLY A 223 -14.71 -6.87 -17.38
N ALA A 224 -14.13 -6.22 -18.40
CA ALA A 224 -13.67 -6.91 -19.60
C ALA A 224 -12.50 -7.86 -19.26
N PRO A 225 -12.43 -9.06 -19.88
CA PRO A 225 -11.32 -9.98 -19.67
C PRO A 225 -9.99 -9.39 -20.16
N PRO A 226 -8.85 -9.73 -19.53
CA PRO A 226 -7.53 -9.40 -20.07
C PRO A 226 -7.25 -10.12 -21.40
N PRO A 227 -6.22 -9.69 -22.17
CA PRO A 227 -5.80 -10.36 -23.40
C PRO A 227 -5.49 -11.85 -23.14
N GLY A 228 -6.19 -12.75 -23.85
CA GLY A 228 -6.18 -14.21 -23.60
C GLY A 228 -7.58 -14.83 -23.54
N GLY A 229 -8.61 -13.99 -23.40
CA GLY A 229 -10.03 -14.38 -23.44
C GLY A 229 -10.56 -14.87 -22.09
N ALA A 230 -11.87 -14.75 -21.90
CA ALA A 230 -12.54 -15.26 -20.71
C ALA A 230 -12.47 -16.80 -20.67
N ALA A 231 -12.12 -17.35 -19.52
CA ALA A 231 -12.24 -18.78 -19.22
C ALA A 231 -13.59 -19.13 -18.58
N ALA A 232 -14.31 -18.10 -18.13
CA ALA A 232 -15.61 -18.22 -17.50
C ALA A 232 -16.37 -16.90 -17.56
N GLU A 233 -17.68 -16.95 -17.34
CA GLU A 233 -18.59 -15.80 -17.38
C GLU A 233 -19.39 -15.74 -16.06
N LYS A 234 -19.59 -14.53 -15.53
CA LYS A 234 -20.44 -14.33 -14.36
C LYS A 234 -21.89 -14.52 -14.81
N VAL A 235 -22.65 -15.35 -14.10
CA VAL A 235 -24.08 -15.58 -14.34
C VAL A 235 -24.87 -15.23 -13.09
N THR A 236 -26.20 -15.22 -13.18
CA THR A 236 -27.08 -14.91 -12.05
C THR A 236 -28.39 -15.68 -12.18
N GLY A 237 -28.78 -16.41 -11.13
CA GLY A 237 -30.02 -17.19 -11.09
C GLY A 237 -29.99 -18.44 -11.96
N VAL A 238 -28.81 -18.95 -12.34
CA VAL A 238 -28.69 -20.17 -13.13
C VAL A 238 -28.46 -21.35 -12.19
N PRO A 239 -29.19 -22.48 -12.33
CA PRO A 239 -29.01 -23.64 -11.45
C PRO A 239 -27.54 -24.10 -11.42
N ALA A 240 -26.98 -24.09 -10.21
CA ALA A 240 -25.59 -24.49 -10.00
C ALA A 240 -25.44 -26.01 -10.12
N ALA A 241 -24.49 -26.46 -10.94
CA ALA A 241 -24.08 -27.85 -11.00
C ALA A 241 -23.28 -28.24 -9.75
N VAL A 242 -22.52 -27.29 -9.18
CA VAL A 242 -21.78 -27.47 -7.92
C VAL A 242 -21.95 -26.26 -7.02
N ASN A 243 -22.16 -26.52 -5.73
CA ASN A 243 -22.25 -25.50 -4.68
C ASN A 243 -21.01 -25.55 -3.78
N VAL A 244 -20.46 -24.37 -3.47
CA VAL A 244 -19.32 -24.19 -2.57
C VAL A 244 -19.72 -23.24 -1.44
N GLY A 245 -19.78 -23.76 -0.22
CA GLY A 245 -20.00 -22.95 0.97
C GLY A 245 -18.73 -22.23 1.42
N GLN A 246 -18.84 -20.95 1.77
CA GLN A 246 -17.87 -20.24 2.60
C GLN A 246 -18.36 -20.30 4.05
N THR A 247 -17.50 -20.68 4.99
CA THR A 247 -17.89 -20.95 6.38
C THR A 247 -17.04 -20.16 7.38
N ASP A 248 -17.56 -20.03 8.61
CA ASP A 248 -16.84 -19.39 9.73
C ASP A 248 -15.59 -20.16 10.17
N ALA A 249 -15.38 -21.38 9.67
CA ALA A 249 -14.12 -22.10 9.81
C ALA A 249 -13.02 -21.59 8.86
N LEU A 250 -13.27 -20.51 8.11
CA LEU A 250 -12.36 -19.93 7.12
C LEU A 250 -11.95 -20.91 6.03
N LYS A 251 -12.94 -21.69 5.54
CA LYS A 251 -12.75 -22.70 4.49
C LYS A 251 -13.81 -22.57 3.41
N PHE A 252 -13.41 -22.91 2.19
CA PHE A 252 -14.34 -23.27 1.13
C PHE A 252 -14.72 -24.75 1.31
N VAL A 253 -16.01 -25.06 1.24
CA VAL A 253 -16.54 -26.40 1.47
C VAL A 253 -17.46 -26.79 0.31
N PRO A 254 -17.06 -27.73 -0.56
CA PRO A 254 -15.75 -28.39 -0.59
C PRO A 254 -14.62 -27.45 -1.04
N ALA A 255 -13.39 -27.73 -0.60
CA ALA A 255 -12.20 -26.93 -0.98
C ALA A 255 -11.71 -27.24 -2.40
N THR A 256 -12.06 -28.42 -2.93
CA THR A 256 -11.75 -28.82 -4.31
C THR A 256 -13.02 -29.29 -4.99
N VAL A 257 -13.27 -28.76 -6.17
CA VAL A 257 -14.45 -29.05 -6.98
C VAL A 257 -14.03 -29.56 -8.34
N THR A 258 -14.78 -30.51 -8.88
CA THR A 258 -14.69 -30.93 -10.27
C THR A 258 -15.97 -30.52 -11.00
N ALA A 259 -15.82 -29.98 -12.21
CA ALA A 259 -16.92 -29.54 -13.05
C ALA A 259 -16.63 -29.87 -14.53
N LYS A 260 -17.64 -29.73 -15.40
CA LYS A 260 -17.51 -29.84 -16.85
C LYS A 260 -17.59 -28.46 -17.50
N VAL A 261 -17.03 -28.33 -18.71
CA VAL A 261 -17.24 -27.13 -19.52
C VAL A 261 -18.74 -26.91 -19.72
N GLY A 262 -19.21 -25.70 -19.40
CA GLY A 262 -20.62 -25.31 -19.44
C GLY A 262 -21.32 -25.31 -18.08
N ASP A 263 -20.73 -25.96 -17.06
CA ASP A 263 -21.31 -26.01 -15.71
C ASP A 263 -21.23 -24.65 -15.01
N VAL A 264 -22.25 -24.38 -14.19
CA VAL A 264 -22.30 -23.23 -13.28
C VAL A 264 -21.87 -23.66 -11.89
N ILE A 265 -20.97 -22.89 -11.29
CA ILE A 265 -20.53 -23.06 -9.91
C ILE A 265 -21.10 -21.90 -9.10
N GLU A 266 -21.79 -22.21 -8.01
CA GLU A 266 -22.26 -21.23 -7.03
C GLU A 266 -21.36 -21.28 -5.79
N TRP A 267 -20.91 -20.11 -5.36
CA TRP A 267 -20.39 -19.90 -4.02
C TRP A 267 -21.46 -19.21 -3.18
N LYS A 268 -21.63 -19.68 -1.95
CA LYS A 268 -22.55 -19.06 -0.99
C LYS A 268 -21.85 -18.81 0.32
N ASN A 269 -22.00 -17.60 0.85
CA ASN A 269 -21.55 -17.31 2.20
C ASN A 269 -22.54 -17.87 3.23
N ASN A 270 -22.20 -19.02 3.82
CA ASN A 270 -22.97 -19.67 4.87
C ASN A 270 -22.52 -19.25 6.29
N GLY A 271 -21.42 -18.48 6.39
CA GLY A 271 -20.88 -17.96 7.63
C GLY A 271 -21.42 -16.59 8.01
N SER A 272 -21.03 -16.13 9.18
CA SER A 272 -21.23 -14.76 9.69
C SER A 272 -20.09 -13.82 9.28
N LEU A 273 -18.91 -14.34 8.96
CA LEU A 273 -17.77 -13.54 8.49
C LEU A 273 -17.94 -13.11 7.02
N VAL A 274 -17.32 -11.98 6.66
CA VAL A 274 -17.31 -11.50 5.26
C VAL A 274 -16.33 -12.31 4.42
N HIS A 275 -16.75 -12.74 3.24
CA HIS A 275 -15.92 -13.54 2.34
C HIS A 275 -15.88 -12.95 0.93
N ASN A 276 -15.02 -13.51 0.08
CA ASN A 276 -15.07 -13.33 -1.36
C ASN A 276 -14.42 -14.50 -2.09
N VAL A 277 -14.49 -14.48 -3.42
CA VAL A 277 -13.89 -15.45 -4.33
C VAL A 277 -13.05 -14.69 -5.33
N VAL A 278 -11.73 -14.74 -5.18
CA VAL A 278 -10.79 -14.04 -6.05
C VAL A 278 -9.91 -15.04 -6.78
N PHE A 279 -9.95 -15.00 -8.11
CA PHE A 279 -9.11 -15.83 -8.98
C PHE A 279 -7.83 -15.09 -9.36
N ASP A 280 -6.70 -15.79 -9.31
CA ASP A 280 -5.38 -15.18 -9.48
C ASP A 280 -5.02 -14.92 -10.95
N ASN A 281 -5.71 -15.54 -11.90
CA ASN A 281 -5.35 -15.50 -13.33
C ASN A 281 -6.04 -14.41 -14.15
N GLY A 282 -7.01 -13.69 -13.57
CA GLY A 282 -7.81 -12.67 -14.26
C GLY A 282 -8.70 -13.16 -15.41
N GLN A 283 -8.70 -14.45 -15.74
CA GLN A 283 -9.50 -15.06 -16.81
C GLN A 283 -10.90 -15.50 -16.32
N VAL A 284 -11.05 -15.60 -15.00
CA VAL A 284 -12.30 -15.97 -14.34
C VAL A 284 -12.81 -14.75 -13.55
N PRO A 285 -14.08 -14.37 -13.69
CA PRO A 285 -14.67 -13.31 -12.88
C PRO A 285 -14.49 -13.59 -11.38
N SER A 286 -14.08 -12.59 -10.63
CA SER A 286 -13.99 -12.65 -9.17
C SER A 286 -15.24 -12.01 -8.55
N SER A 287 -15.63 -12.48 -7.36
CA SER A 287 -16.69 -11.85 -6.61
C SER A 287 -16.21 -10.56 -5.95
N GLU A 288 -17.19 -9.70 -5.68
CA GLU A 288 -17.02 -8.59 -4.74
C GLU A 288 -17.05 -9.11 -3.29
N THR A 289 -17.20 -8.21 -2.31
CA THR A 289 -17.45 -8.63 -0.92
C THR A 289 -18.79 -9.37 -0.83
N MET A 290 -18.78 -10.55 -0.21
CA MET A 290 -19.95 -11.40 0.04
C MET A 290 -20.22 -11.41 1.55
N ASN A 291 -21.34 -10.79 1.95
CA ASN A 291 -21.86 -10.84 3.31
C ASN A 291 -22.61 -12.16 3.53
N GLN A 292 -23.05 -12.40 4.76
CA GLN A 292 -23.83 -13.59 5.11
C GLN A 292 -25.04 -13.76 4.18
N GLY A 293 -25.15 -14.93 3.56
CA GLY A 293 -26.23 -15.29 2.65
C GLY A 293 -26.01 -14.90 1.19
N ASP A 294 -25.03 -14.04 0.88
CA ASP A 294 -24.74 -13.62 -0.49
C ASP A 294 -24.25 -14.81 -1.33
N THR A 295 -24.65 -14.85 -2.60
CA THR A 295 -24.22 -15.85 -3.59
C THR A 295 -23.43 -15.23 -4.74
N PHE A 296 -22.57 -16.04 -5.34
CA PHE A 296 -21.77 -15.69 -6.52
C PHE A 296 -21.76 -16.87 -7.48
N GLU A 297 -22.16 -16.64 -8.73
CA GLU A 297 -22.29 -17.70 -9.73
C GLU A 297 -21.40 -17.45 -10.94
N VAL A 298 -20.69 -18.49 -11.38
CA VAL A 298 -19.79 -18.44 -12.54
C VAL A 298 -19.99 -19.67 -13.42
N LYS A 299 -20.17 -19.44 -14.72
CA LYS A 299 -20.21 -20.47 -15.76
C LYS A 299 -18.84 -20.64 -16.38
N PHE A 300 -18.24 -21.82 -16.27
CA PHE A 300 -16.92 -22.08 -16.87
C PHE A 300 -17.05 -22.48 -18.34
N THR A 301 -16.34 -21.79 -19.23
CA THR A 301 -16.40 -22.00 -20.69
C THR A 301 -15.15 -22.68 -21.24
N ARG A 302 -14.11 -22.85 -20.41
CA ARG A 302 -12.86 -23.52 -20.79
C ARG A 302 -12.43 -24.55 -19.76
N ALA A 303 -11.97 -25.69 -20.24
CA ALA A 303 -11.34 -26.71 -19.41
C ALA A 303 -10.02 -26.17 -18.82
N GLY A 304 -9.68 -26.63 -17.62
CA GLY A 304 -8.47 -26.19 -16.91
C GLY A 304 -8.63 -26.27 -15.39
N THR A 305 -7.55 -25.98 -14.70
CA THR A 305 -7.53 -25.88 -13.23
C THR A 305 -7.45 -24.41 -12.82
N TYR A 306 -8.40 -23.97 -12.01
CA TYR A 306 -8.54 -22.60 -11.56
C TYR A 306 -8.46 -22.55 -10.04
N SER A 307 -7.44 -21.85 -9.53
CA SER A 307 -7.28 -21.60 -8.10
C SER A 307 -7.86 -20.25 -7.73
N TYR A 308 -8.45 -20.19 -6.54
CA TYR A 308 -9.03 -18.97 -5.98
C TYR A 308 -8.83 -18.91 -4.47
N VAL A 309 -8.95 -17.70 -3.93
CA VAL A 309 -8.75 -17.42 -2.52
C VAL A 309 -9.85 -16.51 -1.97
N CYS A 310 -10.03 -16.52 -0.66
CA CYS A 310 -10.74 -15.46 0.04
C CYS A 310 -9.70 -14.42 0.51
N LYS A 311 -9.67 -13.23 -0.09
CA LYS A 311 -8.67 -12.20 0.19
C LYS A 311 -8.74 -11.65 1.61
N PHE A 312 -9.92 -11.68 2.25
CA PHE A 312 -10.07 -11.31 3.66
C PHE A 312 -9.36 -12.28 4.62
N HIS A 313 -9.21 -13.54 4.23
CA HIS A 313 -8.75 -14.65 5.07
C HIS A 313 -7.63 -15.45 4.40
N GLU A 314 -6.88 -14.82 3.49
CA GLU A 314 -5.81 -15.49 2.74
C GLU A 314 -4.70 -15.97 3.68
N ALA A 315 -4.40 -15.18 4.71
CA ALA A 315 -3.45 -15.52 5.77
C ALA A 315 -3.85 -16.76 6.58
N ASN A 316 -5.14 -17.08 6.63
CA ASN A 316 -5.68 -18.31 7.26
C ASN A 316 -5.71 -19.51 6.30
N ASN A 317 -5.09 -19.38 5.13
CA ASN A 317 -5.06 -20.38 4.08
C ASN A 317 -6.47 -20.79 3.60
N MET A 318 -7.38 -19.81 3.48
CA MET A 318 -8.69 -20.01 2.87
C MET A 318 -8.57 -19.99 1.34
N ARG A 319 -8.29 -21.17 0.77
CA ARG A 319 -8.06 -21.39 -0.68
C ARG A 319 -8.97 -22.47 -1.22
N GLY A 320 -9.31 -22.38 -2.49
CA GLY A 320 -10.06 -23.39 -3.21
C GLY A 320 -9.53 -23.61 -4.62
N THR A 321 -9.87 -24.76 -5.19
CA THR A 321 -9.47 -25.15 -6.54
C THR A 321 -10.65 -25.77 -7.28
N ILE A 322 -10.87 -25.34 -8.51
CA ILE A 322 -11.79 -25.99 -9.44
C ILE A 322 -11.00 -26.64 -10.56
N THR A 323 -11.31 -27.90 -10.85
CA THR A 323 -10.85 -28.58 -12.06
C THR A 323 -12.04 -28.73 -13.01
N VAL A 324 -11.96 -28.05 -14.16
CA VAL A 324 -12.95 -28.13 -15.23
C VAL A 324 -12.43 -29.10 -16.29
N SER A 325 -13.14 -30.21 -16.47
CA SER A 325 -12.86 -31.21 -17.49
C SER A 325 -13.51 -30.83 -18.82
N GLY A 326 -12.83 -31.15 -19.93
CA GLY A 326 -13.44 -31.08 -21.26
C GLY A 326 -14.59 -32.08 -21.35
N GLY A 327 -15.73 -31.63 -21.86
CA GLY A 327 -16.88 -32.48 -22.15
C GLY A 327 -16.63 -33.43 -23.31
#